data_AF-X6FPI7-F1
#
_entry.id   AF-X6FPI7-F1
#
_cell.length_a   1.000
_cell.length_b   1.000
_cell.length_c   1.000
_cell.angle_alpha   90.00
_cell.angle_beta   90.00
_cell.angle_gamma   90.00
#
_symmetry.space_group_name_H-M   'P 1'
#
loop_
_entity.id
_entity.type
_entity.pdbx_description
1 polymer ?
#
loop_
_entity_poly.entity_id
_entity_poly.type
_entity_poly.pdbx_seq_one_letter_code
_entity_poly.pdbx_strand_id
1 'polypeptide(L)'
;MASDMVEGDNQKWRRVFRSAGADSDLRTLAEDIRFKHRERLISLALQDMAPVEGLSATMRESLSAEILTKKSTRQFVGLAVGALMAEQGFEPAGIKRIKGDAVFSSGTLFRRGQSSATASGSPQFLERLVSVLTTEEKDLLRAILSRQKD
;
A
#
# COMPACT_ATOMS: atom_id res chain seq x y z
N MET A 1 21.38 4.21 -4.00
CA MET A 1 20.24 3.90 -3.10
C MET A 1 18.91 3.92 -3.86
N ALA A 2 18.82 3.24 -5.00
CA ALA A 2 17.58 3.13 -5.81
C ALA A 2 17.06 1.69 -5.91
N SER A 3 17.84 0.68 -5.48
CA SER A 3 17.48 -0.74 -5.60
C SER A 3 16.38 -1.17 -4.63
N ASP A 4 16.41 -0.73 -3.37
CA ASP A 4 15.50 -1.27 -2.35
C ASP A 4 14.03 -0.86 -2.54
N MET A 5 13.76 0.32 -3.09
CA MET A 5 12.40 0.76 -3.43
C MET A 5 11.81 -0.06 -4.58
N VAL A 6 12.61 -0.29 -5.63
CA VAL A 6 12.20 -1.10 -6.79
C VAL A 6 12.00 -2.56 -6.40
N GLU A 7 12.72 -3.05 -5.39
CA GLU A 7 12.64 -4.44 -4.93
C GLU A 7 11.38 -4.71 -4.07
N GLY A 8 11.02 -3.77 -3.19
CA GLY A 8 9.79 -3.83 -2.39
C GLY A 8 8.51 -3.73 -3.23
N ASP A 9 8.51 -2.86 -4.24
CA ASP A 9 7.39 -2.69 -5.18
C ASP A 9 7.21 -3.95 -6.04
N ASN A 10 8.33 -4.55 -6.48
CA ASN A 10 8.30 -5.83 -7.17
C ASN A 10 7.79 -6.98 -6.29
N GLN A 11 8.06 -6.97 -4.98
CA GLN A 11 7.61 -8.04 -4.09
C GLN A 11 6.07 -8.08 -3.95
N LYS A 12 5.41 -6.92 -3.89
CA LYS A 12 3.95 -6.81 -3.78
C LYS A 12 3.27 -7.29 -5.07
N TRP A 13 3.74 -6.85 -6.23
CA TRP A 13 3.21 -7.34 -7.51
C TRP A 13 3.48 -8.83 -7.74
N ARG A 14 4.64 -9.36 -7.34
CA ARG A 14 4.90 -10.81 -7.36
C ARG A 14 3.87 -11.59 -6.53
N ARG A 15 3.40 -11.04 -5.40
CA ARG A 15 2.33 -11.67 -4.60
C ARG A 15 1.00 -11.63 -5.34
N VAL A 16 0.66 -10.51 -5.98
CA VAL A 16 -0.56 -10.38 -6.81
C VAL A 16 -0.57 -11.42 -7.92
N PHE A 17 0.46 -11.49 -8.76
CA PHE A 17 0.51 -12.44 -9.87
C PHE A 17 0.55 -13.90 -9.42
N ARG A 18 1.21 -14.21 -8.29
CA ARG A 18 1.13 -15.56 -7.69
C ARG A 18 -0.29 -15.91 -7.26
N SER A 19 -1.05 -14.95 -6.71
CA SER A 19 -2.43 -15.19 -6.29
C SER A 19 -3.41 -15.38 -7.46
N ALA A 20 -3.09 -14.83 -8.64
CA ALA A 20 -3.83 -15.11 -9.86
C ALA A 20 -3.60 -16.56 -10.36
N GLY A 21 -2.45 -17.16 -10.03
CA GLY A 21 -2.13 -18.53 -10.47
C GLY A 21 -2.08 -18.62 -12.01
N ALA A 22 -2.83 -19.57 -12.57
CA ALA A 22 -2.96 -19.77 -14.02
C ALA A 22 -4.18 -19.06 -14.64
N ASP A 23 -4.95 -18.31 -13.85
CA ASP A 23 -6.14 -17.60 -14.32
C ASP A 23 -5.73 -16.40 -15.18
N SER A 24 -6.01 -16.48 -16.49
CA SER A 24 -5.67 -15.43 -17.46
C SER A 24 -6.44 -14.14 -17.24
N ASP A 25 -7.68 -14.23 -16.76
CA ASP A 25 -8.57 -13.08 -16.61
C ASP A 25 -8.12 -12.26 -15.41
N LEU A 26 -7.77 -12.92 -14.30
CA LEU A 26 -7.22 -12.26 -13.13
C LEU A 26 -5.84 -11.63 -13.41
N ARG A 27 -5.00 -12.28 -14.22
CA ARG A 27 -3.70 -11.71 -14.65
C ARG A 27 -3.90 -10.45 -15.48
N THR A 28 -4.77 -10.52 -16.49
CA THR A 28 -5.11 -9.37 -17.34
C THR A 28 -5.69 -8.24 -16.50
N LEU A 29 -6.57 -8.53 -15.55
CA LEU A 29 -7.12 -7.54 -14.64
C LEU A 29 -6.04 -6.87 -13.76
N ALA A 30 -5.06 -7.63 -13.27
CA ALA A 30 -3.95 -7.06 -12.50
C ALA A 30 -3.08 -6.12 -13.34
N GLU A 31 -2.81 -6.46 -14.61
CA GLU A 31 -2.08 -5.59 -15.54
C GLU A 31 -2.89 -4.32 -15.86
N ASP A 32 -4.19 -4.46 -16.12
CA ASP A 32 -5.10 -3.33 -16.34
C ASP A 32 -5.13 -2.41 -15.12
N ILE A 33 -5.18 -2.95 -13.90
CA ILE A 33 -5.09 -2.15 -12.66
C ILE A 33 -3.74 -1.43 -12.60
N ARG A 34 -2.63 -2.12 -12.90
CA ARG A 34 -1.28 -1.56 -12.79
C ARG A 34 -1.00 -0.44 -13.78
N PHE A 35 -1.43 -0.59 -15.02
CA PHE A 35 -1.02 0.29 -16.12
C PHE A 35 -2.17 1.14 -16.66
N LYS A 36 -3.33 0.54 -16.91
CA LYS A 36 -4.46 1.21 -17.59
C LYS A 36 -5.30 2.06 -16.66
N HIS A 37 -5.55 1.59 -15.44
CA HIS A 37 -6.40 2.28 -14.46
C HIS A 37 -5.61 3.10 -13.44
N ARG A 38 -4.29 3.06 -13.47
CA ARG A 38 -3.39 3.68 -12.50
C ARG A 38 -3.78 5.10 -12.13
N GLU A 39 -3.81 6.01 -13.09
CA GLU A 39 -4.08 7.44 -12.86
C GLU A 39 -5.46 7.67 -12.22
N ARG A 40 -6.47 6.96 -12.71
CA ARG A 40 -7.84 7.05 -12.17
C ARG A 40 -7.90 6.60 -10.71
N LEU A 41 -7.24 5.50 -10.37
CA LEU A 41 -7.24 4.96 -9.01
C LEU A 41 -6.49 5.87 -8.04
N ILE A 42 -5.38 6.46 -8.48
CA ILE A 42 -4.64 7.47 -7.70
C ILE A 42 -5.52 8.71 -7.47
N SER A 43 -6.21 9.20 -8.50
CA SER A 43 -7.09 10.36 -8.40
C SER A 43 -8.22 10.12 -7.38
N LEU A 44 -8.82 8.93 -7.35
CA LEU A 44 -9.83 8.56 -6.36
C LEU A 44 -9.26 8.53 -4.94
N ALA A 45 -8.06 7.97 -4.75
CA ALA A 45 -7.40 7.97 -3.45
C ALA A 45 -7.14 9.40 -2.93
N LEU A 46 -6.77 10.34 -3.81
CA LEU A 46 -6.57 11.75 -3.46
C LEU A 46 -7.87 12.48 -3.10
N GLN A 47 -9.02 11.95 -3.50
CA GLN A 47 -10.35 12.52 -3.21
C GLN A 47 -11.04 11.84 -2.00
N ASP A 48 -10.29 11.10 -1.16
CA ASP A 48 -10.84 10.31 -0.05
C ASP A 48 -11.96 9.33 -0.47
N MET A 49 -11.83 8.80 -1.70
CA MET A 49 -12.68 7.73 -2.22
C MET A 49 -11.93 6.39 -2.21
N ALA A 50 -12.66 5.29 -2.07
CA ALA A 50 -12.03 3.98 -2.13
C ALA A 50 -11.69 3.66 -3.59
N PRO A 51 -10.43 3.39 -3.96
CA PRO A 51 -10.06 3.24 -5.38
C PRO A 51 -10.80 2.10 -6.09
N VAL A 52 -11.19 1.06 -5.35
CA VAL A 52 -11.99 -0.07 -5.88
C VAL A 52 -13.33 0.37 -6.48
N GLU A 53 -13.90 1.50 -6.04
CA GLU A 53 -15.12 2.10 -6.63
C GLU A 53 -14.91 2.43 -8.13
N GLY A 54 -13.68 2.78 -8.52
CA GLY A 54 -13.32 3.08 -9.90
C GLY A 54 -13.27 1.86 -10.83
N LEU A 55 -13.27 0.64 -10.28
CA LEU A 55 -13.10 -0.61 -11.03
C LEU A 55 -14.41 -1.35 -11.26
N SER A 56 -15.48 -1.04 -10.54
CA SER A 56 -16.74 -1.80 -10.58
C SER A 56 -17.40 -1.84 -11.95
N ALA A 57 -17.26 -0.79 -12.78
CA ALA A 57 -17.75 -0.79 -14.16
C ALA A 57 -16.92 -1.73 -15.04
N THR A 58 -15.59 -1.56 -15.03
CA THR A 58 -14.65 -2.38 -15.81
C THR A 58 -14.76 -3.86 -15.46
N MET A 59 -14.91 -4.18 -14.18
CA MET A 59 -15.08 -5.56 -13.72
C MET A 59 -16.38 -6.18 -14.27
N ARG A 60 -17.48 -5.42 -14.32
CA ARG A 60 -18.75 -5.88 -14.91
C ARG A 60 -18.68 -6.08 -16.42
N GLU A 61 -17.84 -5.33 -17.11
CA GLU A 61 -17.63 -5.45 -18.55
C GLU A 61 -16.68 -6.61 -18.90
N SER A 62 -15.68 -6.88 -18.04
CA SER A 62 -14.58 -7.78 -18.36
C SER A 62 -14.72 -9.18 -17.76
N LEU A 63 -15.54 -9.34 -16.71
CA LEU A 63 -15.70 -10.62 -16.01
C LEU A 63 -17.16 -11.08 -16.03
N SER A 64 -17.35 -12.40 -16.03
CA SER A 64 -18.69 -12.98 -15.91
C SER A 64 -19.30 -12.68 -14.53
N ALA A 65 -20.63 -12.62 -14.48
CA ALA A 65 -21.37 -12.41 -13.22
C ALA A 65 -21.00 -13.44 -12.15
N GLU A 66 -20.78 -14.70 -12.54
CA GLU A 66 -20.36 -15.76 -11.62
C GLU A 66 -19.02 -15.43 -10.95
N ILE A 67 -18.03 -14.96 -11.72
CA ILE A 67 -16.71 -14.58 -11.20
C ILE A 67 -16.79 -13.35 -10.28
N LEU A 68 -17.65 -12.38 -10.60
CA LEU A 68 -17.82 -11.15 -9.82
C LEU A 68 -18.42 -11.38 -8.44
N THR A 69 -19.29 -12.38 -8.29
CA THR A 69 -19.87 -12.73 -6.99
C THR A 69 -18.84 -13.39 -6.05
N LYS A 70 -17.79 -13.99 -6.60
CA LYS A 70 -16.77 -14.71 -5.81
C LYS A 70 -16.02 -13.74 -4.91
N LYS A 71 -15.98 -14.06 -3.61
CA LYS A 71 -15.25 -13.29 -2.60
C LYS A 71 -13.76 -13.21 -2.93
N SER A 72 -13.19 -14.29 -3.48
CA SER A 72 -11.78 -14.37 -3.90
C SER A 72 -11.43 -13.33 -4.96
N THR A 73 -12.28 -13.12 -5.98
CA THR A 73 -12.08 -12.11 -7.02
C THR A 73 -11.99 -10.71 -6.41
N ARG A 74 -12.91 -10.38 -5.50
CA ARG A 74 -12.91 -9.05 -4.84
C ARG A 74 -11.70 -8.86 -3.94
N GLN A 75 -11.27 -9.90 -3.24
CA GLN A 75 -10.05 -9.88 -2.43
C GLN A 75 -8.80 -9.73 -3.30
N PHE A 76 -8.77 -10.39 -4.45
CA PHE A 76 -7.69 -10.26 -5.44
C PHE A 76 -7.58 -8.82 -5.95
N VAL A 77 -8.70 -8.19 -6.32
CA VAL A 77 -8.70 -6.79 -6.73
C VAL A 77 -8.24 -5.87 -5.61
N GLY A 78 -8.69 -6.11 -4.38
CA GLY A 78 -8.19 -5.37 -3.21
C GLY A 78 -6.68 -5.50 -3.03
N LEU A 79 -6.12 -6.70 -3.27
CA LEU A 79 -4.67 -6.94 -3.21
C LEU A 79 -3.92 -6.19 -4.33
N ALA A 80 -4.44 -6.22 -5.56
CA ALA A 80 -3.85 -5.52 -6.71
C ALA A 80 -3.88 -3.99 -6.53
N VAL A 81 -5.02 -3.45 -6.09
CA VAL A 81 -5.15 -2.03 -5.75
C VAL A 81 -4.21 -1.65 -4.60
N GLY A 82 -4.11 -2.48 -3.56
CA GLY A 82 -3.17 -2.25 -2.46
C GLY A 82 -1.70 -2.25 -2.90
N ALA A 83 -1.32 -3.12 -3.84
CA ALA A 83 0.01 -3.13 -4.44
C ALA A 83 0.28 -1.85 -5.25
N LEU A 84 -0.69 -1.44 -6.07
CA LEU A 84 -0.60 -0.19 -6.83
C LEU A 84 -0.46 1.02 -5.90
N MET A 85 -1.34 1.15 -4.90
CA MET A 85 -1.31 2.27 -3.96
C MET A 85 0.03 2.36 -3.22
N ALA A 86 0.55 1.21 -2.79
CA ALA A 86 1.86 1.14 -2.16
C ALA A 86 3.01 1.58 -3.10
N GLU A 87 3.01 1.14 -4.35
CA GLU A 87 3.98 1.56 -5.38
C GLU A 87 3.92 3.09 -5.62
N GLN A 88 2.79 3.73 -5.30
CA GLN A 88 2.61 5.18 -5.36
C GLN A 88 2.85 5.92 -4.04
N GLY A 89 3.35 5.22 -3.01
CA GLY A 89 3.63 5.82 -1.70
C GLY A 89 2.39 6.11 -0.86
N PHE A 90 1.27 5.45 -1.16
CA PHE A 90 0.06 5.54 -0.33
C PHE A 90 0.03 4.43 0.73
N GLU A 91 -0.59 4.74 1.86
CA GLU A 91 -0.81 3.83 2.97
C GLU A 91 -2.31 3.67 3.26
N PRO A 92 -2.77 2.50 3.74
CA PRO A 92 -4.14 2.31 4.18
C PRO A 92 -4.50 3.28 5.32
N ALA A 93 -5.61 3.99 5.18
CA ALA A 93 -6.10 4.97 6.15
C ALA A 93 -7.37 4.50 6.89
N GLY A 94 -8.08 3.51 6.35
CA GLY A 94 -9.31 2.99 6.93
C GLY A 94 -10.15 2.21 5.93
N ILE A 95 -11.36 1.84 6.34
CA ILE A 95 -12.34 1.18 5.47
C ILE A 95 -13.58 2.07 5.37
N LYS A 96 -14.07 2.27 4.15
CA LYS A 96 -15.30 3.02 3.85
C LYS A 96 -16.35 2.08 3.29
N ARG A 97 -17.60 2.22 3.74
CA ARG A 97 -18.75 1.55 3.12
C ARG A 97 -19.10 2.25 1.82
N ILE A 98 -19.24 1.49 0.74
CA ILE A 98 -19.60 2.00 -0.58
C ILE A 98 -21.10 1.76 -0.77
N LYS A 99 -21.88 2.83 -0.89
CA LYS A 99 -23.33 2.74 -1.07
C LYS A 99 -23.65 2.69 -2.57
N GLY A 100 -24.49 1.73 -2.98
CA GLY A 100 -25.00 1.65 -4.36
C GLY A 100 -24.06 0.97 -5.36
N ASP A 101 -22.90 0.46 -4.93
CA ASP A 101 -22.00 -0.29 -5.79
C ASP A 101 -22.38 -1.77 -5.85
N ALA A 102 -22.45 -2.30 -7.07
CA ALA A 102 -22.90 -3.66 -7.36
C ALA A 102 -21.84 -4.75 -7.10
N VAL A 103 -20.57 -4.36 -6.97
CA VAL A 103 -19.42 -5.27 -6.85
C VAL A 103 -18.85 -5.21 -5.43
N PHE A 104 -18.55 -4.01 -4.94
CA PHE A 104 -17.91 -3.76 -3.64
C PHE A 104 -18.86 -3.09 -2.66
N SER A 105 -19.14 -3.76 -1.54
CA SER A 105 -19.90 -3.15 -0.43
C SER A 105 -19.06 -2.23 0.45
N SER A 106 -17.73 -2.37 0.39
CA SER A 106 -16.76 -1.57 1.12
C SER A 106 -15.41 -1.59 0.42
N GLY A 107 -14.57 -0.60 0.72
CA GLY A 107 -13.23 -0.49 0.18
C GLY A 107 -12.28 0.22 1.13
N THR A 108 -10.99 0.00 0.92
CA THR A 108 -9.93 0.65 1.71
C THR A 108 -9.74 2.07 1.22
N LEU A 109 -9.69 3.01 2.16
CA LEU A 109 -9.22 4.37 1.93
C LEU A 109 -7.71 4.40 2.04
N PHE A 110 -7.10 5.27 1.25
CA PHE A 110 -5.67 5.44 1.20
C PHE A 110 -5.33 6.90 1.42
N ARG A 111 -4.25 7.16 2.15
CA ARG A 111 -3.65 8.49 2.30
C ARG A 111 -2.23 8.44 1.78
N ARG A 112 -1.70 9.55 1.28
CA ARG A 112 -0.25 9.60 1.02
C ARG A 112 0.47 9.33 2.33
N GLY A 113 1.35 8.32 2.32
CA GLY A 113 2.31 8.17 3.40
C GLY A 113 3.12 9.46 3.48
N GLN A 114 3.43 9.90 4.69
CA GLN A 114 4.51 10.88 4.83
C GLN A 114 5.73 10.19 4.22
N SER A 115 6.24 10.73 3.12
CA SER A 115 7.37 10.15 2.40
C SER A 115 8.41 9.75 3.43
N SER A 116 8.63 8.44 3.59
CA SER A 116 9.77 7.93 4.34
C SER A 116 11.01 8.21 3.50
N ALA A 117 11.36 9.50 3.40
CA ALA A 117 12.69 9.96 3.07
C ALA A 117 13.65 9.77 4.27
N THR A 118 13.31 8.87 5.21
CA THR A 118 14.07 8.60 6.43
C THR A 118 14.08 7.11 6.77
N ALA A 119 14.49 6.29 5.80
CA ALA A 119 15.35 5.15 6.11
C ALA A 119 16.82 5.57 6.39
N SER A 120 17.08 6.87 6.53
CA SER A 120 18.16 7.42 7.35
C SER A 120 17.53 7.77 8.70
N GLY A 121 17.99 7.14 9.78
CA GLY A 121 17.43 7.23 11.14
C GLY A 121 16.84 8.60 11.44
N SER A 122 15.52 8.66 11.60
CA SER A 122 14.85 9.93 11.85
C SER A 122 15.33 10.48 13.20
N PRO A 123 15.74 11.77 13.27
CA PRO A 123 16.08 12.42 14.53
C PRO A 123 14.97 12.25 15.55
N GLN A 124 13.71 12.20 15.10
CA GLN A 124 12.52 12.01 15.93
C GLN A 124 12.45 10.64 16.62
N PHE A 125 12.95 9.55 16.00
CA PHE A 125 13.02 8.25 16.68
C PHE A 125 14.11 8.25 17.74
N LEU A 126 15.29 8.78 17.42
CA LEU A 126 16.40 8.89 18.38
C LEU A 126 16.05 9.86 19.51
N GLU A 127 15.34 10.96 19.23
CA GLU A 127 14.81 11.89 20.23
C GLU A 127 13.80 11.20 21.14
N ARG A 128 12.86 10.41 20.60
CA ARG A 128 11.93 9.61 21.40
C ARG A 128 12.67 8.58 22.25
N LEU A 129 13.63 7.87 21.67
CA LEU A 129 14.46 6.91 22.38
C LEU A 129 15.23 7.57 23.54
N VAL A 130 15.88 8.72 23.29
CA VAL A 130 16.58 9.49 24.32
C VAL A 130 15.59 10.03 25.36
N SER A 131 14.36 10.37 24.97
CA SER A 131 13.35 10.90 25.91
C SER A 131 12.91 9.88 26.97
N VAL A 132 12.90 8.58 26.66
CA VAL A 132 12.52 7.51 27.60
C VAL A 132 13.67 7.01 28.48
N LEU A 133 14.91 7.41 28.18
CA LEU A 133 16.06 7.09 29.03
C LEU A 133 16.03 7.89 30.34
N THR A 134 16.39 7.22 31.42
CA THR A 134 16.66 7.84 32.73
C THR A 134 17.91 8.72 32.66
N THR A 135 18.11 9.56 33.68
CA THR A 135 19.28 10.45 33.75
C THR A 135 20.59 9.66 33.76
N GLU A 136 20.64 8.54 34.49
CA GLU A 136 21.81 7.67 34.58
C GLU A 136 22.15 7.02 33.22
N GLU A 137 21.14 6.53 32.49
CA GLU A 137 21.32 5.94 31.15
C GLU A 137 21.76 6.98 30.10
N LYS A 138 21.29 8.23 30.23
CA LYS A 138 21.73 9.34 29.37
C LYS A 138 23.20 9.67 29.59
N ASP A 139 23.67 9.66 30.83
CA ASP A 139 25.07 9.94 31.16
C ASP A 139 25.99 8.80 30.70
N LEU A 140 25.52 7.55 30.80
CA LEU A 140 26.24 6.38 30.28
C LEU A 140 26.33 6.41 28.74
N LEU A 141 25.25 6.78 28.05
CA LEU A 141 25.24 6.97 26.61
C LEU A 141 26.22 8.08 26.17
N ARG A 142 26.27 9.20 26.90
CA ARG A 142 27.24 10.29 26.64
C ARG A 142 28.69 9.81 26.82
N ALA A 143 28.97 9.01 27.84
CA ALA A 143 30.30 8.47 28.10
C ALA A 143 30.75 7.46 27.02
N ILE A 144 29.83 6.71 26.43
CA ILE A 144 30.10 5.82 25.30
C ILE A 144 30.40 6.63 24.04
N LEU A 145 29.57 7.65 23.75
CA LEU A 145 29.71 8.49 22.56
C LEU A 145 30.99 9.35 22.61
N SER A 146 31.45 9.77 23.78
CA SER A 146 32.69 10.53 23.93
C SER A 146 33.94 9.68 23.71
N ARG A 147 33.91 8.38 24.05
CA ARG A 147 35.03 7.44 23.84
C ARG A 147 35.26 7.06 22.38
N GLN A 148 34.28 7.26 21.50
CA GLN A 148 34.43 6.97 20.06
C GLN A 148 34.99 8.13 19.24
N LYS A 149 35.31 9.27 19.88
CA LYS A 149 35.86 10.45 19.22
C LYS A 149 37.39 10.58 19.32
N ASP A 150 38.03 9.68 20.06
CA ASP A 150 39.48 9.47 20.10
C ASP A 150 39.86 8.26 19.23
#